data_AF-A0AAP0LT38-F1
#
_entry.id   AF-A0AAP0LT38-F1
#
_cell.length_a   1.000
_cell.length_b   1.000
_cell.length_c   1.000
_cell.angle_alpha   90.00
_cell.angle_beta   90.00
_cell.angle_gamma   90.00
#
_symmetry.space_group_name_H-M   'P 1'
#
loop_
_entity.id
_entity.type
_entity.pdbx_description
1 polymer ?
#
loop_
_entity_poly.entity_id
_entity_poly.type
_entity_poly.pdbx_seq_one_letter_code
_entity_poly.pdbx_strand_id
1 'polypeptide(L)'
;MEKHKVLYLETLLQRSGQRPSNLRRYCVNMGELQERAACCYAEPIKIARHEFVEMLLLDACFIVEQFRMSKIDLRDDYYNVFRMLEYWWVKQTRS
;
A
#
# COMPACT_ATOMS: atom_id res chain seq x y z
N MET A 1 2.87 12.06 -0.76
CA MET A 1 2.77 10.59 -0.95
C MET A 1 2.81 9.87 0.39
N GLU A 2 3.95 9.76 1.08
CA GLU A 2 4.06 8.97 2.32
C GLU A 2 3.08 9.36 3.44
N LYS A 3 2.94 10.65 3.74
CA LYS A 3 1.95 11.12 4.74
C LYS A 3 0.51 10.70 4.41
N HIS A 4 0.17 10.62 3.13
CA HIS A 4 -1.17 10.15 2.73
C HIS A 4 -1.32 8.64 2.93
N LYS A 5 -0.28 7.85 2.67
CA LYS A 5 -0.30 6.39 2.93
C LYS A 5 -0.58 6.08 4.40
N VAL A 6 0.02 6.85 5.31
CA VAL A 6 -0.26 6.74 6.76
C VAL A 6 -1.73 7.03 7.07
N LEU A 7 -2.30 8.10 6.50
CA LEU A 7 -3.73 8.42 6.68
C LEU A 7 -4.65 7.32 6.13
N TYR A 8 -4.28 6.68 5.02
CA TYR A 8 -5.02 5.54 4.48
C TYR A 8 -4.93 4.30 5.40
N LEU A 9 -3.76 4.06 6.00
CA LEU A 9 -3.60 3.01 7.01
C LEU A 9 -4.46 3.25 8.24
N GLU A 10 -4.46 4.48 8.77
CA GLU A 10 -5.36 4.86 9.85
C GLU A 10 -6.81 4.63 9.46
N THR A 11 -7.22 5.09 8.28
CA THR A 11 -8.59 4.89 7.77
C THR A 11 -8.96 3.41 7.70
N LEU A 12 -8.09 2.56 7.14
CA LEU A 12 -8.31 1.11 7.03
C LEU A 12 -8.41 0.45 8.41
N LEU A 13 -7.55 0.83 9.36
CA LEU A 13 -7.58 0.33 10.73
C LEU A 13 -8.86 0.77 11.44
N GLN A 14 -9.33 2.00 11.22
CA GLN A 14 -10.59 2.50 11.77
C GLN A 14 -11.78 1.65 11.34
N ARG A 15 -11.88 1.31 10.04
CA ARG A 15 -13.03 0.51 9.55
C ARG A 15 -12.91 -0.98 9.86
N SER A 16 -11.70 -1.51 10.00
CA SER A 16 -11.49 -2.91 10.43
C SER A 16 -11.67 -3.12 11.95
N GLY A 17 -12.12 -2.08 12.67
CA GLY A 17 -12.50 -2.15 14.09
C GLY A 17 -11.39 -1.76 15.07
N GLN A 18 -10.41 -0.95 14.65
CA GLN A 18 -9.32 -0.36 15.46
C GLN A 18 -8.64 -1.30 16.47
N ARG A 19 -8.52 -2.60 16.19
CA ARG A 19 -7.79 -3.48 17.11
C ARG A 19 -6.30 -3.36 16.81
N PRO A 20 -5.43 -2.96 17.76
CA PRO A 20 -3.97 -3.00 17.59
C PRO A 20 -3.46 -4.37 17.12
N SER A 21 -4.21 -5.44 17.43
CA SER A 21 -3.98 -6.80 16.93
C SER A 21 -4.03 -6.92 15.40
N ASN A 22 -4.80 -6.09 14.71
CA ASN A 22 -4.92 -6.10 13.25
C ASN A 22 -3.63 -5.60 12.60
N LEU A 23 -3.07 -4.48 13.10
CA LEU A 23 -1.82 -3.94 12.59
C LEU A 23 -0.67 -4.94 12.79
N ARG A 24 -0.55 -5.51 13.99
CA ARG A 24 0.44 -6.55 14.27
C ARG A 24 0.30 -7.74 13.32
N ARG A 25 -0.93 -8.21 13.08
CA ARG A 25 -1.19 -9.30 12.13
C ARG A 25 -0.78 -8.93 10.71
N TYR A 26 -1.05 -7.70 10.27
CA TYR A 26 -0.64 -7.26 8.93
C TYR A 26 0.88 -7.17 8.79
N CYS A 27 1.60 -6.69 9.82
CA CYS A 27 3.06 -6.68 9.82
C CYS A 27 3.64 -8.11 9.77
N VAL A 28 3.07 -9.06 10.51
CA VAL A 28 3.50 -10.47 10.46
C VAL A 28 3.31 -11.04 9.05
N ASN A 29 2.11 -10.90 8.48
CA ASN A 29 1.80 -11.40 7.15
C ASN A 29 2.70 -10.75 6.08
N MET A 30 2.97 -9.45 6.17
CA MET A 30 3.90 -8.78 5.25
C MET A 30 5.35 -9.26 5.45
N GLY A 31 5.76 -9.54 6.68
CA GLY A 31 7.06 -10.11 6.99
C GLY A 31 7.30 -11.49 6.36
N GLU A 32 6.25 -12.29 6.17
CA GLU A 32 6.29 -13.57 5.44
C GLU A 32 6.36 -13.38 3.92
N LEU A 33 5.78 -12.29 3.40
CA LEU A 33 5.75 -11.99 1.96
C LEU A 33 6.97 -11.21 1.47
N GLN A 34 7.71 -10.56 2.36
CA GLN A 34 8.77 -9.62 2.00
C GLN A 34 9.81 -10.23 1.04
N GLU A 35 10.19 -11.51 1.21
CA GLU A 35 11.33 -12.06 0.47
C GLU A 35 10.94 -12.27 -0.98
N ARG A 36 9.71 -12.77 -1.17
CA ARG A 36 9.08 -12.87 -2.48
C ARG A 36 8.90 -11.49 -3.12
N ALA A 37 8.48 -10.50 -2.33
CA ALA A 37 8.34 -9.14 -2.82
C ALA A 37 9.69 -8.55 -3.26
N ALA A 38 10.75 -8.73 -2.47
CA ALA A 38 12.10 -8.27 -2.78
C ALA A 38 12.65 -8.88 -4.07
N CYS A 39 12.36 -10.16 -4.36
CA CYS A 39 12.75 -10.81 -5.61
C CYS A 39 12.08 -10.20 -6.85
N CYS A 40 10.99 -9.46 -6.70
CA CYS A 40 10.30 -8.79 -7.81
C CYS A 40 10.89 -7.41 -8.14
N TYR A 41 11.80 -6.87 -7.32
CA TYR A 41 12.47 -5.61 -7.60
C TYR A 41 13.70 -5.87 -8.49
N ALA A 42 13.93 -4.97 -9.45
CA ALA A 42 15.07 -5.06 -10.36
C ALA A 42 16.42 -4.92 -9.63
N GLU A 43 16.43 -4.20 -8.52
CA GLU A 43 17.62 -3.96 -7.70
C GLU A 43 17.46 -4.53 -6.29
N PRO A 44 18.57 -4.97 -5.66
CA PRO A 44 18.56 -5.39 -4.27
C PRO A 44 18.13 -4.25 -3.34
N ILE A 45 17.22 -4.55 -2.43
CA ILE A 45 16.72 -3.59 -1.45
C ILE A 45 17.73 -3.45 -0.31
N LYS A 46 18.26 -2.24 -0.11
CA LYS A 46 19.32 -1.91 0.86
C LYS A 46 18.80 -1.20 2.11
N ILE A 47 17.69 -1.66 2.67
CA ILE A 47 17.12 -1.15 3.93
C ILE A 47 16.90 -2.30 4.90
N ALA A 48 16.68 -2.00 6.18
CA ALA A 48 16.47 -3.05 7.15
C ALA A 48 15.14 -3.79 6.89
N ARG A 49 15.11 -5.06 7.29
CA ARG A 49 13.93 -5.94 7.13
C ARG A 49 12.62 -5.28 7.57
N HIS A 50 12.64 -4.67 8.75
CA HIS A 50 11.45 -4.04 9.34
C HIS A 50 11.01 -2.79 8.57
N GLU A 51 11.94 -1.98 8.10
CA GLU A 51 11.66 -0.79 7.27
C GLU A 51 11.04 -1.20 5.92
N PHE A 52 11.52 -2.29 5.34
CA PHE A 52 10.94 -2.81 4.10
C PHE A 52 9.52 -3.35 4.29
N VAL A 53 9.28 -4.07 5.39
CA VAL A 53 7.93 -4.54 5.74
C VAL A 53 6.98 -3.36 5.98
N GLU A 54 7.43 -2.30 6.63
CA GLU A 54 6.65 -1.08 6.84
C GLU A 54 6.31 -0.40 5.51
N MET A 55 7.29 -0.25 4.62
CA MET A 55 7.09 0.28 3.27
C MET A 55 6.06 -0.54 2.49
N LEU A 56 6.22 -1.86 2.43
CA LEU A 56 5.28 -2.75 1.74
C LEU A 56 3.87 -2.64 2.31
N LEU A 57 3.75 -2.56 3.64
CA LEU A 57 2.45 -2.45 4.31
C LEU A 57 1.76 -1.12 3.97
N LEU A 58 2.50 -0.01 4.01
CA LEU A 58 1.98 1.31 3.65
C LEU A 58 1.54 1.36 2.18
N ASP A 59 2.34 0.78 1.28
CA ASP A 59 2.03 0.70 -0.15
C ASP A 59 0.78 -0.13 -0.41
N ALA A 60 0.70 -1.33 0.19
CA ALA A 60 -0.46 -2.20 0.03
C ALA A 60 -1.73 -1.55 0.59
N CYS A 61 -1.64 -0.88 1.75
CA CYS A 61 -2.78 -0.19 2.32
C CYS A 61 -3.26 0.95 1.42
N PHE A 62 -2.33 1.73 0.88
CA PHE A 62 -2.65 2.78 -0.07
C PHE A 62 -3.40 2.22 -1.27
N ILE A 63 -2.86 1.17 -1.91
CA ILE A 63 -3.47 0.53 -3.09
C ILE A 63 -4.88 0.01 -2.77
N VAL A 64 -5.07 -0.69 -1.64
CA VAL A 64 -6.37 -1.21 -1.22
C VAL A 64 -7.39 -0.09 -1.04
N GLU A 65 -7.06 0.96 -0.28
CA GLU A 65 -8.02 2.04 -0.05
C GLU A 65 -8.29 2.85 -1.33
N GLN A 66 -7.28 3.01 -2.19
CA GLN A 66 -7.45 3.62 -3.51
C GLN A 66 -8.46 2.85 -4.38
N PHE A 67 -8.37 1.52 -4.44
CA PHE A 67 -9.36 0.70 -5.16
C PHE A 67 -10.77 0.85 -4.58
N ARG A 68 -10.88 0.94 -3.26
CA ARG A 68 -12.17 1.12 -2.60
C ARG A 68 -12.80 2.48 -2.87
N MET A 69 -11.99 3.55 -2.91
CA MET A 69 -12.49 4.91 -3.16
C MET A 69 -12.86 5.14 -4.63
N SER A 70 -12.14 4.50 -5.55
CA SER A 70 -12.31 4.70 -6.99
C SER A 70 -13.49 3.94 -7.60
N LYS A 71 -14.18 3.06 -6.84
CA LYS A 71 -15.24 2.15 -7.33
C LYS A 71 -14.81 1.40 -8.60
N ILE A 72 -13.51 1.13 -8.77
CA ILE A 72 -12.99 0.40 -9.92
C ILE A 72 -13.50 -1.04 -9.81
N ASP A 73 -14.26 -1.48 -10.80
CA ASP A 73 -14.61 -2.89 -10.94
C ASP A 73 -13.37 -3.64 -11.41
N LEU A 74 -12.82 -4.47 -10.54
CA LEU A 74 -11.57 -5.21 -10.78
C LEU A 74 -11.69 -6.25 -11.90
N ARG A 75 -12.89 -6.48 -12.43
CA ARG A 75 -13.11 -7.45 -13.52
C ARG A 75 -12.60 -6.99 -14.87
N ASP A 76 -12.41 -5.69 -15.13
CA ASP A 76 -12.31 -5.22 -16.52
C ASP A 76 -11.10 -4.34 -16.89
N ASP A 77 -10.23 -3.89 -15.96
CA ASP A 77 -9.24 -2.90 -16.42
C ASP A 77 -7.94 -2.73 -15.59
N TYR A 78 -6.90 -3.48 -15.96
CA TYR A 78 -5.53 -3.28 -15.48
C TYR A 78 -4.97 -1.89 -15.85
N TYR A 79 -5.38 -1.33 -16.99
CA TYR A 79 -4.92 -0.01 -17.46
C TYR A 79 -5.47 1.15 -16.62
N ASN A 80 -6.62 0.97 -15.97
CA ASN A 80 -7.18 1.99 -15.09
C ASN A 80 -6.38 2.16 -13.81
N VAL A 81 -5.70 1.12 -13.33
CA VAL A 81 -4.83 1.21 -12.15
C VAL A 81 -3.62 2.10 -12.46
N PHE A 82 -2.94 1.87 -13.58
CA PHE A 82 -1.78 2.66 -13.99
C PHE A 82 -2.14 4.12 -14.27
N ARG A 83 -3.21 4.38 -15.03
CA ARG A 83 -3.68 5.76 -15.26
C ARG A 83 -4.11 6.47 -13.99
N MET A 84 -4.73 5.75 -13.06
CA MET A 84 -5.12 6.31 -11.78
C MET A 84 -3.89 6.71 -10.95
N LEU A 85 -2.86 5.86 -10.91
CA LEU A 85 -1.61 6.16 -10.22
C LEU A 85 -0.87 7.34 -10.86
N GLU A 86 -0.83 7.43 -12.19
CA GLU A 86 -0.28 8.60 -12.90
C GLU A 86 -1.06 9.89 -12.60
N TYR A 87 -2.40 9.84 -12.66
CA TYR A 87 -3.24 11.00 -12.35
C TYR A 87 -2.99 11.51 -10.92
N TRP A 88 -2.92 10.59 -9.95
CA TRP A 88 -2.64 10.92 -8.56
C TRP A 88 -1.23 11.47 -8.37
N TRP A 89 -0.23 10.91 -9.05
CA TRP A 89 1.14 11.40 -9.03
C TRP A 89 1.23 12.86 -9.51
N VAL A 90 0.55 13.17 -10.62
CA VAL A 90 0.49 14.53 -11.18
C VAL A 90 -0.28 15.49 -10.27
N LYS A 91 -1.38 15.04 -9.63
CA LYS A 91 -2.14 15.88 -8.70
C LYS A 91 -1.35 16.23 -7.43
N GLN A 92 -0.49 15.33 -6.96
CA GLN A 92 0.21 15.50 -5.69
C GLN A 92 1.52 16.30 -5.80
N THR A 93 2.06 16.45 -7.01
CA THR A 93 3.26 17.25 -7.31
C THR A 93 2.96 18.74 -7.56
N ARG A 94 1.68 19.11 -7.64
CA ARG A 94 1.20 20.49 -7.83
C ARG A 94 0.64 21.15 -6.57
N SER A 95 0.77 20.52 -5.40
CA SER A 95 0.33 21.04 -4.09
C SER A 95 1.50 21.36 -3.18
#